data_AF-F3GNG5-F1
#
_entry.id   AF-F3GNG5-F1
#
_cell.length_a   1.000
_cell.length_b   1.000
_cell.length_c   1.000
_cell.angle_alpha   90.00
_cell.angle_beta   90.00
_cell.angle_gamma   90.00
#
_symmetry.space_group_name_H-M   'P 1'
#
loop_
_entity.id
_entity.type
_entity.pdbx_description
1 polymer ?
#
loop_
_entity_poly.entity_id
_entity_poly.type
_entity_poly.pdbx_seq_one_letter_code
_entity_poly.pdbx_strand_id
1 'polypeptide(L)'
;ACAREFQARGYKVHWLGTPRGIENELVPQAGLTLHLINVTGLRGKGRLSLLKAPFMLLKALMQARKVVRQVKPVCVVGFGGYVTGPGG
;
A
#
# COMPACT_ATOMS: atom_id res chain seq x y z
N ALA A 1 11.22 -11.91 3.13
CA ALA A 1 11.34 -12.87 4.25
C ALA A 1 10.00 -13.13 4.92
N CYS A 2 9.36 -12.13 5.56
CA CYS A 2 8.11 -12.32 6.30
C CYS A 2 6.95 -12.94 5.49
N ALA A 3 6.76 -12.54 4.23
CA ALA A 3 5.71 -13.11 3.37
C ALA A 3 5.88 -14.63 3.17
N ARG A 4 7.12 -15.10 2.95
CA ARG A 4 7.39 -16.54 2.78
C ARG A 4 7.15 -17.32 4.07
N GLU A 5 7.50 -16.73 5.21
CA GLU A 5 7.25 -17.33 6.52
C GLU A 5 5.74 -17.51 6.80
N PHE A 6 4.93 -16.50 6.49
CA PHE A 6 3.47 -16.61 6.63
C PHE A 6 2.88 -17.64 5.66
N GLN A 7 3.37 -17.72 4.43
CA GLN A 7 2.97 -18.77 3.48
C GLN A 7 3.34 -20.17 3.98
N ALA A 8 4.54 -20.34 4.55
CA ALA A 8 4.97 -21.62 5.12
C ALA A 8 4.08 -22.06 6.30
N ARG A 9 3.53 -21.10 7.05
CA ARG A 9 2.54 -21.33 8.11
C ARG A 9 1.10 -21.54 7.59
N GLY A 10 0.89 -21.57 6.27
CA GLY A 10 -0.41 -21.80 5.64
C GLY A 10 -1.29 -20.56 5.47
N TYR A 11 -0.76 -19.35 5.69
CA TYR A 11 -1.52 -18.12 5.50
C TYR A 11 -1.46 -17.63 4.04
N LYS A 12 -2.57 -17.08 3.56
CA LYS A 12 -2.60 -16.36 2.28
C LYS A 12 -2.07 -14.95 2.48
N VAL A 13 -0.96 -14.65 1.80
CA VAL A 13 -0.32 -13.34 1.86
C VAL A 13 -0.74 -12.49 0.68
N HIS A 14 -1.26 -11.31 0.97
CA HIS A 14 -1.60 -10.29 0.00
C HIS A 14 -0.71 -9.08 0.22
N TRP A 15 -0.17 -8.52 -0.87
CA TRP A 15 0.64 -7.31 -0.82
C TRP A 15 -0.20 -6.11 -1.21
N LEU A 16 0.00 -4.97 -0.54
CA LEU A 16 -0.63 -3.71 -0.85
C LEU A 16 0.46 -2.71 -1.18
N GLY A 17 0.53 -2.30 -2.45
CA GLY A 17 1.60 -1.44 -2.95
C GLY A 17 1.06 -0.24 -3.74
N THR A 18 1.98 0.56 -4.25
CA THR A 18 1.64 1.66 -5.17
C THR A 18 2.15 1.35 -6.57
N PRO A 19 1.47 1.84 -7.63
CA PRO A 19 1.88 1.58 -9.02
C PRO A 19 3.25 2.18 -9.42
N ARG A 20 3.91 2.96 -8.54
CA ARG A 20 5.23 3.57 -8.80
C ARG A 20 6.37 2.91 -8.01
N GLY A 21 6.11 1.88 -7.21
CA GLY A 21 7.13 1.17 -6.43
C GLY A 21 7.80 0.02 -7.17
N ILE A 22 9.02 -0.34 -6.76
CA ILE A 22 9.73 -1.56 -7.19
C ILE A 22 8.96 -2.85 -6.85
N GLU A 23 8.01 -2.76 -5.92
CA GLU A 23 7.13 -3.84 -5.49
C GLU A 23 6.28 -4.40 -6.64
N ASN A 24 6.02 -3.60 -7.68
CA ASN A 24 5.23 -4.02 -8.85
C ASN A 24 5.87 -5.16 -9.65
N GLU A 25 7.20 -5.27 -9.61
CA GLU A 25 7.93 -6.33 -10.29
C GLU A 25 8.24 -7.47 -9.33
N LEU A 26 8.73 -7.14 -8.14
CA LEU A 26 9.18 -8.12 -7.14
C LEU A 26 8.04 -8.99 -6.58
N VAL A 27 6.86 -8.41 -6.35
CA VAL A 27 5.75 -9.12 -5.69
C VAL A 27 5.10 -10.15 -6.61
N PRO A 28 4.75 -9.85 -7.88
CA PRO A 28 4.24 -10.86 -8.80
C PRO A 28 5.27 -11.93 -9.11
N GLN A 29 6.56 -11.58 -9.23
CA GLN A 29 7.64 -12.56 -9.42
C GLN A 29 7.77 -13.52 -8.23
N ALA A 30 7.45 -13.07 -7.02
CA ALA A 30 7.40 -13.91 -5.83
C ALA A 30 6.11 -14.76 -5.73
N GLY A 31 5.21 -14.69 -6.71
CA GLY A 31 3.93 -15.42 -6.71
C GLY A 31 2.90 -14.88 -5.71
N LEU A 32 3.04 -13.62 -5.29
CA LEU A 32 2.16 -12.97 -4.33
C LEU A 32 1.12 -12.10 -5.05
N THR A 33 -0.10 -12.03 -4.51
CA THR A 33 -1.14 -11.15 -5.04
C THR A 33 -0.85 -9.70 -4.66
N LEU A 34 -0.59 -8.85 -5.65
CA LEU A 34 -0.36 -7.42 -5.47
C LEU A 34 -1.65 -6.62 -5.70
N HIS A 35 -2.08 -5.89 -4.68
CA HIS A 35 -3.16 -4.91 -4.75
C HIS A 35 -2.57 -3.51 -4.86
N LEU A 36 -2.87 -2.82 -5.95
CA LEU A 36 -2.38 -1.47 -6.19
C LEU A 36 -3.37 -0.44 -5.65
N ILE A 37 -2.90 0.39 -4.72
CA ILE A 37 -3.62 1.58 -4.27
C ILE A 37 -3.00 2.82 -4.90
N ASN A 38 -3.86 3.73 -5.34
CA ASN A 38 -3.42 4.90 -6.09
C ASN A 38 -3.09 6.04 -5.10
N VAL A 39 -1.96 5.89 -4.40
CA VAL A 39 -1.45 6.93 -3.50
C VAL A 39 -0.65 7.91 -4.33
N THR A 40 -1.25 9.07 -4.58
CA THR A 40 -0.53 10.15 -5.27
C THR A 40 0.30 10.89 -4.23
N GLY A 41 1.62 10.69 -4.26
CA GLY A 41 2.54 11.42 -3.40
C GLY A 41 2.39 12.93 -3.53
N LEU A 42 2.33 13.63 -2.39
CA LEU A 42 2.31 15.09 -2.32
C LEU A 42 3.67 15.74 -2.63
N ARG A 43 4.71 14.91 -2.79
CA ARG A 43 6.10 15.36 -2.99
C ARG A 43 6.21 16.10 -4.33
N GLY A 44 6.40 17.42 -4.27
CA GLY A 44 6.68 18.29 -5.41
C GLY A 44 5.49 18.85 -6.19
N LYS A 45 4.25 18.71 -5.70
CA LYS A 45 3.07 19.25 -6.39
C LYS A 45 2.65 20.59 -5.79
N GLY A 46 2.49 21.62 -6.62
CA GLY A 46 2.20 23.01 -6.23
C GLY A 46 0.92 23.21 -5.39
N ARG A 47 0.62 24.46 -5.02
CA ARG A 47 -0.46 24.86 -4.09
C ARG A 47 -1.82 24.17 -4.35
N LEU A 48 -2.16 23.89 -5.62
CA LEU A 48 -3.36 23.15 -6.01
C LEU A 48 -3.42 21.70 -5.48
N SER A 49 -2.28 21.03 -5.38
CA SER A 49 -2.21 19.66 -4.86
C SER A 49 -2.27 19.62 -3.34
N LEU A 50 -1.85 20.70 -2.67
CA LEU A 50 -2.01 20.84 -1.22
C LEU A 50 -3.50 20.93 -0.86
N LEU A 51 -4.28 21.67 -1.66
CA LEU A 51 -5.74 21.73 -1.48
C LEU A 51 -6.43 20.39 -1.77
N LYS A 52 -5.91 19.61 -2.73
CA LYS A 52 -6.41 18.26 -3.07
C LYS A 52 -5.85 17.16 -2.16
N ALA A 53 -4.87 17.48 -1.31
CA ALA A 53 -4.22 16.53 -0.40
C ALA A 53 -5.22 15.77 0.49
N PRO A 54 -6.12 16.44 1.25
CA PRO A 54 -7.07 15.74 2.10
C PRO A 54 -8.00 14.82 1.30
N PHE A 55 -8.45 15.27 0.12
CA PHE A 55 -9.30 14.45 -0.75
C PHE A 55 -8.57 13.21 -1.30
N MET A 56 -7.31 13.36 -1.68
CA MET A 56 -6.47 12.24 -2.12
C MET A 56 -6.19 11.26 -0.98
N LEU A 57 -5.99 11.76 0.23
CA LEU A 57 -5.75 10.95 1.42
C LEU A 57 -7.01 10.16 1.81
N LEU A 58 -8.18 10.81 1.79
CA LEU A 58 -9.49 10.17 1.93
C LEU A 58 -9.72 9.10 0.85
N LYS A 59 -9.40 9.40 -0.41
CA LYS A 59 -9.52 8.44 -1.52
C LYS A 59 -8.60 7.23 -1.32
N ALA A 60 -7.35 7.44 -0.92
CA ALA A 60 -6.40 6.38 -0.61
C ALA A 60 -6.89 5.54 0.59
N LEU A 61 -7.41 6.18 1.64
CA LEU A 61 -7.99 5.49 2.80
C LEU A 61 -9.21 4.64 2.40
N MET A 62 -10.11 5.17 1.58
CA MET A 62 -11.26 4.40 1.07
C MET A 62 -10.82 3.22 0.21
N GLN A 63 -9.80 3.39 -0.64
CA GLN A 63 -9.24 2.30 -1.45
C GLN A 63 -8.61 1.21 -0.56
N ALA A 64 -7.76 1.60 0.40
CA ALA A 64 -7.18 0.67 1.36
C ALA A 64 -8.27 -0.06 2.16
N ARG A 65 -9.29 0.67 2.65
CA ARG A 65 -10.42 0.09 3.39
C ARG A 65 -11.24 -0.88 2.52
N LYS A 66 -11.39 -0.61 1.22
CA LYS A 66 -12.05 -1.53 0.28
C LYS A 66 -11.25 -2.83 0.14
N VAL A 67 -9.92 -2.75 -0.04
CA VAL A 67 -9.06 -3.92 -0.13
C VAL A 67 -9.10 -4.74 1.16
N VAL A 68 -8.99 -4.08 2.33
CA VAL A 68 -9.08 -4.76 3.63
C VAL A 68 -10.43 -5.44 3.81
N ARG A 69 -11.54 -4.82 3.38
CA ARG A 69 -12.88 -5.44 3.43
C ARG A 69 -13.02 -6.64 2.48
N GLN A 70 -12.35 -6.62 1.34
CA GLN A 70 -12.38 -7.72 0.37
C GLN A 70 -11.50 -8.89 0.81
N VAL A 71 -10.29 -8.61 1.29
CA VAL A 71 -9.32 -9.62 1.72
C VAL A 71 -9.66 -10.17 3.12
N LYS A 72 -10.28 -9.35 3.98
CA LYS A 72 -10.54 -9.64 5.40
C LYS A 72 -9.31 -10.21 6.12
N PRO A 73 -8.18 -9.49 6.12
CA PRO A 73 -6.93 -10.00 6.70
C PRO A 73 -7.05 -10.12 8.22
N VAL A 74 -6.43 -11.16 8.78
CA VAL A 74 -6.30 -11.36 10.24
C VAL A 74 -5.23 -10.46 10.86
N CYS A 75 -4.24 -10.03 10.06
CA CYS A 75 -3.14 -9.17 10.47
C CYS A 75 -2.68 -8.34 9.27
N VAL A 76 -2.24 -7.10 9.53
CA VAL A 76 -1.65 -6.21 8.52
C VAL A 76 -0.26 -5.83 9.01
N VAL A 77 0.75 -6.01 8.16
CA VAL A 77 2.15 -5.66 8.45
C VAL A 77 2.57 -4.51 7.54
N GLY A 78 2.96 -3.39 8.14
CA GLY A 78 3.49 -2.24 7.42
C GLY A 78 5.01 -2.29 7.37
N PHE A 79 5.58 -2.42 6.17
CA PHE A 79 7.04 -2.39 5.97
C PHE A 79 7.63 -0.98 5.79
N GLY A 80 6.83 0.07 6.01
CA GLY A 80 7.30 1.46 6.04
C GLY A 80 7.87 1.97 4.72
N GLY A 81 7.01 2.46 3.83
CA GLY A 81 7.42 3.11 2.56
C GLY A 81 6.89 4.54 2.35
N TYR A 82 5.99 5.02 3.21
CA TYR A 82 5.41 6.37 3.12
C TYR A 82 4.98 6.96 4.48
N VAL A 83 5.26 6.26 5.60
CA VAL A 83 5.00 6.72 6.99
C VAL A 83 6.13 7.63 7.48
N THR A 84 6.80 8.31 6.56
CA THR A 84 7.61 9.50 6.84
C THR A 84 7.06 10.64 5.98
N GLY A 85 5.76 10.93 6.14
CA GLY A 85 5.21 12.25 5.83
C GLY A 85 5.84 13.29 6.76
N PRO A 86 5.87 14.58 6.38
CA PRO A 86 6.82 15.58 6.85
C PRO A 86 6.67 15.83 8.36
N GLY A 87 7.47 15.12 9.13
CA GLY A 87 7.48 15.14 10.58
C GLY A 87 8.86 14.66 11.03
N GLY A 88 9.88 15.38 10.59
CA GLY A 88 10.96 15.73 11.49
C GLY A 88 10.52 16.94 12.30
#